data_AF-A0AAV8X1N1-F1
#
_entry.id   AF-A0AAV8X1N1-F1
#
_cell.length_a   1.000
_cell.length_b   1.000
_cell.length_c   1.000
_cell.angle_alpha   90.00
_cell.angle_beta   90.00
_cell.angle_gamma   90.00
#
_symmetry.space_group_name_H-M   'P 1'
#
loop_
_entity.id
_entity.type
_entity.pdbx_description
1 polymer ?
#
loop_
_entity_poly.entity_id
_entity_poly.type
_entity_poly.pdbx_seq_one_letter_code
_entity_poly.pdbx_strand_id
1 'polypeptide(L)'
;MMLQVVCVNKKKIRKIFVGYSGSVHDNRVFRTSPLSDTLAEKCGEDDYNLGDNGYPCLRHILIPHKVRGQLTRMERNYNYKLSSVRHKIEYCFDLLKQKFQQ
;
A
#
# COMPACT_ATOMS: atom_id res chain seq x y z
N MET A 1 -14.14 -6.83 -8.16
CA MET A 1 -14.29 -5.82 -7.09
C MET A 1 -12.91 -5.45 -6.60
N MET A 2 -12.64 -4.17 -6.41
CA MET A 2 -11.32 -3.70 -6.02
C MET A 2 -11.36 -3.13 -4.60
N LEU A 3 -10.37 -3.54 -3.81
CA LEU A 3 -10.32 -3.34 -2.37
C LEU A 3 -9.01 -2.65 -2.01
N GLN A 4 -9.09 -1.45 -1.43
CA GLN A 4 -7.95 -0.75 -0.86
C GLN A 4 -8.01 -0.87 0.67
N VAL A 5 -6.95 -1.42 1.27
CA VAL A 5 -6.89 -1.63 2.73
C VAL A 5 -5.65 -0.95 3.27
N VAL A 6 -5.83 -0.15 4.33
CA VAL A 6 -4.74 0.40 5.13
C VAL A 6 -4.64 -0.43 6.40
N CYS A 7 -3.52 -1.11 6.56
CA CYS A 7 -3.23 -1.97 7.68
C CYS A 7 -2.01 -1.44 8.44
N VAL A 8 -2.08 -1.46 9.77
CA VAL A 8 -0.95 -1.12 10.64
C VAL A 8 -0.33 -2.40 11.20
N ASN A 9 0.91 -2.29 11.68
CA ASN A 9 1.63 -3.36 12.40
C ASN A 9 0.67 -4.15 13.32
N LYS A 10 0.76 -5.48 13.28
CA LYS A 10 -0.14 -6.49 13.92
C LYS A 10 -1.46 -6.80 13.20
N LYS A 11 -1.53 -6.68 11.87
CA LYS A 11 -2.70 -7.09 11.05
C LYS A 11 -3.98 -6.29 11.39
N LYS A 12 -3.84 -5.10 11.99
CA LYS A 12 -4.98 -4.27 12.36
C LYS A 12 -5.37 -3.40 11.17
N ILE A 13 -6.50 -3.74 10.57
CA ILE A 13 -7.06 -2.96 9.47
C ILE A 13 -7.64 -1.66 10.06
N ARG A 14 -7.14 -0.51 9.60
CA ARG A 14 -7.59 0.81 10.06
C ARG A 14 -8.59 1.45 9.11
N LYS A 15 -8.46 1.17 7.81
CA LYS A 15 -9.36 1.64 6.78
C LYS A 15 -9.51 0.58 5.71
N ILE A 16 -10.74 0.42 5.25
CA ILE A 16 -11.10 -0.35 4.07
C ILE A 16 -11.86 0.60 3.17
N PHE A 17 -11.46 0.66 1.91
CA PHE A 17 -12.19 1.32 0.85
C PHE A 17 -12.52 0.26 -0.21
N VAL A 18 -13.81 0.04 -0.42
CA VAL A 18 -14.32 -0.84 -1.48
C VAL A 18 -14.77 0.08 -2.60
N GLY A 19 -14.10 0.01 -3.75
CA GLY A 19 -14.35 0.92 -4.85
C GLY A 19 -14.40 0.20 -6.19
N TYR A 20 -15.38 0.59 -7.01
CA TYR A 20 -15.61 0.20 -8.41
C TYR A 20 -15.71 -1.31 -8.72
N SER A 21 -16.76 -1.67 -9.47
CA SER A 21 -16.87 -2.94 -10.17
C SER A 21 -16.05 -2.91 -11.47
N GLY A 22 -14.92 -3.61 -11.52
CA GLY A 22 -14.06 -3.72 -12.70
C GLY A 22 -12.57 -3.60 -12.39
N SER A 23 -11.71 -3.77 -13.40
CA SER A 23 -10.26 -3.56 -13.29
C SER A 23 -9.95 -2.07 -13.39
N VAL A 24 -9.67 -1.44 -12.25
CA VAL A 24 -9.27 -0.04 -12.18
C VAL A 24 -7.83 0.02 -11.67
N HIS A 25 -7.02 0.92 -12.21
CA HIS A 25 -5.62 1.06 -11.79
C HIS A 25 -5.52 1.58 -10.35
N ASP A 26 -4.60 1.02 -9.57
CA ASP A 26 -4.33 1.39 -8.16
C ASP A 26 -4.23 2.91 -7.93
N ASN A 27 -3.57 3.63 -8.84
CA ASN A 27 -3.46 5.09 -8.78
C ASN A 27 -4.82 5.80 -8.82
N ARG A 28 -5.74 5.30 -9.64
CA ARG A 28 -7.09 5.86 -9.76
C ARG A 28 -7.88 5.57 -8.48
N VAL A 29 -7.78 4.37 -7.91
CA VAL A 29 -8.40 4.03 -6.61
C VAL A 29 -7.91 4.98 -5.53
N PHE A 30 -6.60 5.15 -5.45
CA PHE A 30 -5.95 5.97 -4.45
C PHE A 30 -6.46 7.42 -4.50
N ARG A 31 -6.48 8.01 -5.71
CA ARG A 31 -6.99 9.37 -5.94
C ARG A 31 -8.48 9.54 -5.70
N THR A 32 -9.28 8.49 -5.93
CA THR A 32 -10.73 8.53 -5.69
C THR A 32 -11.11 8.18 -4.25
N SER A 33 -10.18 7.58 -3.50
CA SER A 33 -10.40 7.25 -2.11
C SER A 33 -10.16 8.48 -1.24
N PRO A 34 -10.91 8.69 -0.15
CA PRO A 34 -10.63 9.75 0.82
C PRO A 34 -9.29 9.55 1.56
N LEU A 35 -8.49 8.53 1.21
CA LEU A 35 -7.16 8.35 1.77
C LEU A 35 -6.20 9.42 1.27
N SER A 36 -6.26 9.83 -0.01
CA SER A 36 -5.35 10.84 -0.57
C SER A 36 -5.41 12.16 0.18
N ASP A 37 -6.62 12.57 0.54
CA ASP A 37 -6.86 13.90 1.14
C ASP A 37 -6.59 13.88 2.64
N THR A 38 -6.81 12.73 3.28
CA THR A 38 -6.61 12.56 4.72
C THR A 38 -5.21 12.05 5.10
N LEU A 39 -4.32 11.86 4.11
CA LEU A 39 -3.00 11.26 4.33
C LEU A 39 -2.11 12.14 5.21
N ALA A 40 -2.08 13.45 4.97
CA ALA A 40 -1.29 14.40 5.76
C ALA A 40 -1.84 14.63 7.18
N GLU A 41 -3.14 14.42 7.39
CA GLU A 41 -3.77 14.52 8.72
C GLU A 41 -3.58 13.22 9.53
N LYS A 42 -3.59 12.07 8.85
CA LYS A 42 -3.52 10.73 9.48
C LYS A 42 -2.10 10.24 9.71
N CYS A 43 -1.20 10.60 8.81
CA CYS A 43 0.22 10.44 9.01
C CYS A 43 0.71 11.78 9.55
N GLY A 44 1.14 11.83 10.81
CA GLY A 44 1.86 12.99 11.30
C GLY A 44 3.12 13.27 10.45
N GLU A 45 3.90 14.28 10.84
CA GLU A 45 5.08 14.69 10.05
C GLU A 45 6.07 13.55 9.78
N ASP A 46 6.13 12.54 10.65
CA ASP A 46 7.07 11.41 10.60
C ASP A 46 6.44 10.06 10.23
N ASP A 47 5.14 10.02 9.92
CA ASP A 47 4.46 8.78 9.55
C ASP A 47 4.38 8.60 8.04
N TYR A 48 4.55 7.35 7.60
CA TYR A 48 4.53 6.98 6.19
C TYR A 48 3.68 5.74 5.95
N ASN A 49 2.88 5.76 4.89
CA ASN A 49 2.21 4.57 4.36
C ASN A 49 3.10 3.88 3.33
N LEU A 50 3.02 2.56 3.25
CA LEU A 50 3.72 1.78 2.25
C LEU A 50 2.79 1.52 1.07
N GLY A 51 3.12 2.06 -0.10
CA GLY A 51 2.39 1.86 -1.34
C GLY A 51 3.00 0.74 -2.19
N ASP A 52 2.19 0.17 -3.09
CA ASP A 52 2.69 -0.66 -4.16
C ASP A 52 3.23 0.18 -5.34
N ASN A 53 3.88 -0.45 -6.31
CA ASN A 53 4.39 0.17 -7.54
C ASN A 53 3.35 0.96 -8.34
N GLY A 54 2.06 0.65 -8.15
CA GLY A 54 0.92 1.37 -8.74
C GLY A 54 0.58 2.70 -8.05
N TYR A 55 1.10 2.96 -6.86
CA TYR A 55 0.87 4.20 -6.12
C TYR A 55 1.83 5.31 -6.58
N PRO A 56 1.40 6.58 -6.55
CA PRO A 56 2.32 7.71 -6.71
C PRO A 56 3.27 7.80 -5.51
N CYS A 57 4.53 8.16 -5.76
CA CYS A 57 5.47 8.53 -4.68
C CYS A 57 5.05 9.90 -4.15
N LEU A 58 4.57 9.95 -2.91
CA LEU A 58 4.09 11.16 -2.25
C LEU A 58 4.77 11.31 -0.88
N ARG A 59 4.71 12.49 -0.28
CA ARG A 59 5.37 12.80 1.00
C ARG A 59 5.13 11.75 2.09
N HIS A 60 3.92 11.21 2.17
CA HIS A 60 3.54 10.19 3.16
C HIS A 60 3.31 8.80 2.54
N ILE A 61 3.82 8.54 1.33
CA ILE A 61 3.75 7.24 0.66
C ILE A 61 5.11 6.81 0.15
N LEU A 62 5.65 5.76 0.77
CA LEU A 62 6.87 5.08 0.36
C LEU A 62 6.53 3.97 -0.63
N ILE A 63 7.14 4.02 -1.82
CA ILE A 63 7.03 2.98 -2.84
C ILE A 63 8.41 2.34 -3.10
N PRO A 64 8.47 1.09 -3.58
CA PRO A 64 9.74 0.49 -3.96
C PRO A 64 10.37 1.20 -5.16
N HIS A 65 11.71 1.20 -5.22
CA HIS A 65 12.44 1.64 -6.40
C HIS A 65 12.12 0.72 -7.58
N LYS A 66 11.74 1.32 -8.72
CA LYS A 66 11.46 0.58 -9.96
C LYS A 66 12.75 0.01 -10.54
N VAL A 67 12.74 -1.28 -10.88
CA VAL A 67 13.87 -1.93 -11.54
C VAL A 67 13.89 -1.51 -13.01
N ARG A 68 14.62 -0.43 -13.33
CA ARG A 68 14.86 0.04 -14.71
C ARG A 68 16.30 -0.21 -15.18
N GLY A 69 17.10 -0.88 -14.35
CA GLY A 69 18.53 -1.15 -14.55
C GLY A 69 19.11 -1.81 -13.30
N GLN A 70 20.44 -1.73 -13.10
CA GLN A 70 21.04 -2.20 -11.86
C GLN A 70 20.72 -1.25 -10.70
N LEU A 71 19.87 -1.71 -9.78
CA LEU A 71 19.67 -1.04 -8.51
C LEU A 71 20.98 -0.99 -7.73
N THR A 72 21.26 0.16 -7.11
CA THR A 72 22.36 0.32 -6.17
C THR A 72 22.17 -0.58 -4.94
N ARG A 73 23.24 -0.82 -4.18
CA ARG A 73 23.16 -1.62 -2.94
C ARG A 73 22.18 -1.00 -1.94
N MET A 74 22.10 0.33 -1.87
CA MET A 74 21.18 1.05 -0.98
C MET A 74 19.72 0.85 -1.40
N GLU A 75 19.41 0.97 -2.69
CA GLU A 75 18.06 0.74 -3.22
C GLU A 75 17.60 -0.71 -3.05
N ARG A 76 18.50 -1.68 -3.26
CA ARG A 76 18.20 -3.09 -2.99
C ARG A 76 17.86 -3.32 -1.52
N ASN A 77 18.66 -2.76 -0.61
CA ASN A 77 18.42 -2.87 0.83
C ASN A 77 17.10 -2.20 1.24
N TYR A 78 16.80 -1.02 0.68
CA TYR A 78 15.54 -0.34 0.88
C TYR A 78 14.36 -1.19 0.39
N ASN A 79 14.40 -1.67 -0.86
CA ASN A 79 13.36 -2.53 -1.42
C ASN A 79 13.19 -3.82 -0.61
N TYR A 80 14.28 -4.43 -0.15
CA TYR A 80 14.23 -5.63 0.71
C TYR A 80 13.51 -5.37 2.04
N LYS A 81 13.86 -4.29 2.74
CA LYS A 81 13.18 -3.90 3.99
C LYS A 81 11.71 -3.58 3.75
N LEU A 82 11.41 -2.84 2.68
CA LEU A 82 10.06 -2.49 2.29
C LEU A 82 9.21 -3.74 2.01
N SER A 83 9.75 -4.70 1.24
CA SER A 83 9.11 -5.98 0.95
C SER A 83 8.86 -6.82 2.21
N SER A 84 9.80 -6.82 3.17
CA SER A 84 9.61 -7.53 4.44
C SER A 84 8.42 -7.00 5.24
N VAL A 85 8.20 -5.68 5.26
CA VAL A 85 7.03 -5.08 5.91
C VAL A 85 5.76 -5.36 5.11
N ARG A 86 5.82 -5.24 3.78
CA ARG A 86 4.69 -5.50 2.87
C ARG A 86 4.18 -6.94 2.96
N HIS A 87 5.07 -7.91 3.17
CA HIS A 87 4.68 -9.32 3.33
C HIS A 87 3.62 -9.52 4.44
N LYS A 88 3.66 -8.71 5.51
CA LYS A 88 2.63 -8.75 6.57
C LYS A 88 1.27 -8.28 6.08
N ILE A 89 1.24 -7.35 5.14
CA ILE A 89 0.00 -6.82 4.52
C ILE A 89 -0.55 -7.84 3.54
N GLU A 90 0.30 -8.43 2.69
CA GLU A 90 -0.10 -9.51 1.77
C GLU A 90 -0.70 -10.69 2.53
N TYR A 91 -0.04 -11.13 3.61
CA TYR A 91 -0.57 -12.17 4.48
C TYR A 91 -1.92 -11.78 5.12
N CYS A 92 -2.13 -10.50 5.46
CA CYS A 92 -3.43 -10.01 5.93
C CYS A 92 -4.51 -10.11 4.84
N PHE A 93 -4.17 -9.79 3.59
CA PHE A 93 -5.08 -9.96 2.46
C PHE A 93 -5.39 -11.42 2.17
N ASP A 94 -4.40 -12.31 2.27
CA ASP A 94 -4.62 -13.75 2.07
C ASP A 94 -5.55 -14.32 3.14
N LEU A 95 -5.39 -13.92 4.41
CA LEU A 95 -6.33 -14.27 5.49
C LEU A 95 -7.75 -13.74 5.23
N LEU A 96 -7.88 -12.50 4.75
CA LEU A 96 -9.19 -11.94 4.40
C LEU A 96 -9.82 -12.72 3.25
N LYS A 97 -9.07 -13.03 2.20
CA LYS A 97 -9.54 -13.83 1.06
C LYS A 97 -10.02 -15.19 1.54
N GLN A 98 -9.23 -15.90 2.35
CA GLN A 98 -9.61 -17.20 2.93
C GLN A 98 -10.89 -17.13 3.77
N LYS A 99 -11.03 -16.07 4.60
CA LYS A 99 -12.19 -15.92 5.49
C LYS A 99 -13.49 -15.60 4.72
N PHE A 100 -13.38 -14.88 3.61
CA PHE A 100 -14.53 -14.44 2.81
C PHE A 100 -14.59 -15.14 1.45
N GLN A 101 -14.06 -16.36 1.34
CA GLN A 101 -14.26 -17.21 0.16
C GLN A 101 -15.77 -17.42 -0.04
N GLN A 102 -16.31 -16.85 -1.11
CA GLN A 102 -17.45 -17.41 -1.85
C GLN A 102 -16.90 -18.22 -3.01
#